data_AF-A0A5N8VS89-F1
#
_entry.id   AF-A0A5N8VS89-F1
#
_cell.length_a   1.000
_cell.length_b   1.000
_cell.length_c   1.000
_cell.angle_alpha   90.00
_cell.angle_beta   90.00
_cell.angle_gamma   90.00
#
_symmetry.space_group_name_H-M   'P 1'
#
loop_
_entity.id
_entity.type
_entity.pdbx_description
1 polymer ?
#
loop_
_entity_poly.entity_id
_entity_poly.type
_entity_poly.pdbx_seq_one_letter_code
_entity_poly.pdbx_strand_id
1 'polypeptide(L)'
;MSGVDPARLDDQQLMKELENIHRTRHDTLLYGSNDALRTHNHRMAQLEGEYLRRNPRRFVSPARTRDGARVRAAASAGRTPVGKWGPGAGHGGA
;
A
#
# COMPACT_ATOMS: atom_id res chain seq x y z
N MET A 1 -26.95 -2.20 -5.25
CA MET A 1 -27.08 -2.02 -3.78
C MET A 1 -26.04 -1.01 -3.32
N SER A 2 -26.41 0.26 -3.17
CA SER A 2 -25.54 1.20 -2.46
C SER A 2 -25.67 0.90 -0.98
N GLY A 3 -24.56 0.54 -0.33
CA GLY A 3 -24.53 0.49 1.14
C GLY A 3 -24.71 1.90 1.74
N VAL A 4 -24.74 1.97 3.06
CA VAL A 4 -24.88 3.23 3.81
C VAL A 4 -23.82 4.25 3.36
N ASP A 5 -24.24 5.52 3.25
CA ASP A 5 -23.35 6.66 2.98
C ASP A 5 -22.21 6.69 4.03
N PRO A 6 -20.94 6.75 3.63
CA PRO A 6 -19.80 6.82 4.56
C PRO A 6 -19.91 7.93 5.60
N ALA A 7 -20.53 9.07 5.27
CA ALA A 7 -20.72 10.17 6.22
C ALA A 7 -21.65 9.80 7.39
N ARG A 8 -22.47 8.76 7.23
CA ARG A 8 -23.40 8.25 8.26
C ARG A 8 -22.85 7.11 9.09
N LEU A 9 -21.67 6.59 8.76
CA LEU A 9 -21.01 5.55 9.54
C LEU A 9 -20.34 6.16 10.78
N ASP A 10 -20.44 5.50 11.93
CA ASP A 10 -19.53 5.79 13.05
C ASP A 10 -18.10 5.33 12.72
N ASP A 11 -17.13 5.70 13.54
CA ASP A 11 -15.71 5.40 13.26
C ASP A 11 -15.42 3.89 13.26
N GLN A 12 -16.07 3.11 14.13
CA GLN A 12 -15.86 1.68 14.20
C GLN A 12 -16.44 0.98 12.96
N GLN A 13 -17.63 1.40 12.53
CA GLN A 13 -18.26 0.93 11.30
C GLN A 13 -17.42 1.29 10.07
N LEU A 14 -16.93 2.52 9.98
CA LEU A 14 -16.08 2.97 8.88
C LEU A 14 -14.80 2.13 8.80
N MET A 15 -14.13 1.89 9.93
CA MET A 15 -12.92 1.06 9.97
C MET A 15 -13.20 -0.39 9.55
N LYS A 16 -14.32 -0.98 10.00
CA LYS A 16 -14.73 -2.33 9.62
C LYS A 16 -15.04 -2.44 8.13
N GLU A 17 -15.73 -1.44 7.56
CA GLU A 17 -16.04 -1.40 6.13
C GLU A 17 -14.78 -1.24 5.27
N LEU A 18 -13.81 -0.41 5.72
CA LEU A 18 -12.51 -0.27 5.08
C LEU A 18 -11.72 -1.59 5.06
N GLU A 19 -11.65 -2.28 6.20
CA GLU A 19 -11.00 -3.59 6.27
C GLU A 19 -11.64 -4.59 5.30
N ASN A 20 -12.97 -4.66 5.30
CA ASN A 20 -13.72 -5.59 4.44
C ASN A 20 -13.50 -5.29 2.95
N ILE A 21 -13.58 -4.01 2.53
CA ILE A 21 -13.44 -3.64 1.12
C ILE A 21 -12.02 -3.81 0.60
N HIS A 22 -11.01 -3.63 1.46
CA HIS A 22 -9.62 -3.90 1.12
C HIS A 22 -9.35 -5.41 1.01
N ARG A 23 -9.92 -6.23 1.90
CA ARG A 23 -9.76 -7.69 1.88
C ARG A 23 -10.23 -8.30 0.56
N THR A 24 -11.33 -7.83 0.00
CA THR A 24 -11.94 -8.39 -1.23
C THR A 24 -11.46 -7.73 -2.52
N ARG A 25 -10.52 -6.77 -2.44
CA ARG A 25 -10.06 -5.98 -3.59
C ARG A 25 -9.42 -6.85 -4.67
N HIS A 26 -8.53 -7.76 -4.28
CA HIS A 26 -7.79 -8.56 -5.24
C HIS A 26 -8.72 -9.53 -5.98
N ASP A 27 -9.62 -10.19 -5.26
CA ASP A 27 -10.61 -11.09 -5.84
C ASP A 27 -11.56 -10.36 -6.79
N THR A 28 -12.02 -9.16 -6.41
CA THR A 28 -12.88 -8.33 -7.26
C THR A 28 -12.15 -7.85 -8.50
N LEU A 29 -10.85 -7.54 -8.39
CA LEU A 29 -10.01 -7.13 -9.51
C LEU A 29 -9.80 -8.26 -10.52
N LEU A 30 -9.57 -9.49 -10.06
CA LEU A 30 -9.25 -10.63 -10.92
C LEU A 30 -10.49 -11.32 -11.49
N TYR A 31 -11.57 -11.41 -10.70
CA TYR A 31 -12.71 -12.28 -11.00
C TYR A 31 -14.05 -11.55 -11.02
N GLY A 32 -14.09 -10.27 -10.66
CA GLY A 32 -15.30 -9.46 -10.72
C GLY A 32 -15.68 -9.10 -12.15
N SER A 33 -16.98 -8.92 -12.41
CA SER A 33 -17.43 -8.27 -13.64
C SER A 33 -16.98 -6.81 -13.68
N ASN A 34 -16.97 -6.19 -14.87
CA ASN A 34 -16.64 -4.77 -15.02
C ASN A 34 -17.54 -3.87 -14.15
N ASP A 35 -18.81 -4.23 -14.00
CA ASP A 35 -19.76 -3.50 -13.16
C ASP A 35 -19.49 -3.68 -11.66
N ALA A 36 -19.12 -4.90 -11.25
CA ALA A 36 -18.72 -5.17 -9.88
C ALA A 36 -17.44 -4.40 -9.52
N LEU A 37 -16.43 -4.41 -10.41
CA LEU A 37 -15.18 -3.67 -10.22
C LEU A 37 -15.42 -2.15 -10.14
N ARG A 38 -16.25 -1.59 -11.02
CA ARG A 38 -16.59 -0.16 -11.00
C ARG A 38 -17.27 0.23 -9.67
N THR A 39 -18.24 -0.57 -9.23
CA THR A 39 -18.96 -0.34 -7.97
C THR A 39 -18.01 -0.44 -6.78
N HIS A 40 -17.12 -1.43 -6.78
CA HIS A 40 -16.12 -1.64 -5.74
C HIS A 40 -15.14 -0.47 -5.65
N ASN A 41 -14.58 -0.03 -6.78
CA ASN A 41 -13.70 1.13 -6.85
C ASN A 41 -14.37 2.41 -6.33
N HIS A 42 -15.62 2.65 -6.73
CA HIS A 42 -16.37 3.81 -6.26
C HIS A 42 -16.56 3.77 -4.73
N ARG A 43 -17.03 2.64 -4.19
CA ARG A 43 -17.25 2.50 -2.75
C ARG A 43 -15.94 2.62 -1.96
N MET A 44 -14.84 2.06 -2.46
CA MET A 44 -13.52 2.17 -1.85
C MET A 44 -13.08 3.63 -1.76
N ALA A 45 -13.19 4.38 -2.85
CA ALA A 45 -12.82 5.79 -2.88
C ALA A 45 -13.67 6.63 -1.90
N GLN A 46 -14.96 6.35 -1.77
CA GLN A 46 -15.82 7.07 -0.82
C GLN A 46 -15.45 6.79 0.64
N LEU A 47 -15.20 5.53 1.00
CA LEU A 47 -14.81 5.14 2.36
C LEU A 47 -13.42 5.70 2.72
N GLU A 48 -12.47 5.62 1.80
CA GLU A 48 -11.12 6.19 1.99
C GLU A 48 -11.18 7.70 2.12
N GLY A 49 -11.95 8.38 1.27
CA GLY A 49 -12.15 9.82 1.34
C GLY A 49 -12.72 10.27 2.68
N GLU A 50 -13.72 9.55 3.20
CA GLU A 50 -14.30 9.83 4.51
C GLU A 50 -13.29 9.64 5.65
N TYR A 51 -12.52 8.55 5.62
CA TYR A 51 -11.44 8.34 6.60
C TYR A 51 -10.41 9.46 6.57
N LEU A 52 -9.99 9.90 5.38
CA LEU A 52 -9.03 11.00 5.24
C LEU A 52 -9.60 12.34 5.72
N ARG A 53 -10.89 12.59 5.48
CA ARG A 53 -11.59 13.79 5.95
C ARG A 53 -11.64 13.84 7.48
N ARG A 54 -11.90 12.71 8.15
CA ARG A 54 -11.90 12.60 9.62
C ARG A 54 -10.50 12.62 10.22
N ASN A 55 -9.48 12.18 9.47
CA ASN A 55 -8.11 11.99 9.96
C ASN A 55 -7.09 12.83 9.16
N PRO A 56 -7.19 14.17 9.16
CA PRO A 56 -6.29 15.02 8.39
C PRO A 56 -4.83 14.93 8.86
N ARG A 57 -4.60 14.56 10.13
CA ARG A 57 -3.26 14.39 10.73
C ARG A 57 -2.89 12.92 10.94
N ARG A 58 -3.42 12.01 10.11
CA ARG A 58 -3.12 10.57 10.22
C ARG A 58 -1.62 10.31 10.24
N PHE A 59 -1.21 9.31 11.02
CA PHE A 59 0.18 8.89 11.05
C PHE A 59 0.57 8.27 9.71
N VAL A 60 1.66 8.76 9.13
CA VAL A 60 2.30 8.15 7.95
C VAL A 60 3.62 7.56 8.41
N SER A 61 3.76 6.24 8.33
CA SER A 61 5.01 5.58 8.67
C SER A 61 6.13 6.10 7.76
N PRO A 62 7.24 6.66 8.32
CA PRO A 62 8.37 7.11 7.52
C PRO A 62 8.90 6.02 6.57
N ALA A 63 8.80 4.75 6.98
CA ALA A 63 9.23 3.61 6.17
C ALA A 63 8.49 3.49 4.83
N ARG A 64 7.23 3.97 4.76
CA ARG A 64 6.36 3.97 3.58
C ARG A 64 6.47 5.25 2.75
N THR A 65 7.40 6.15 3.09
CA THR A 65 7.69 7.36 2.30
C THR A 65 8.92 7.18 1.42
N ARG A 66 9.00 7.96 0.35
CA ARG A 66 10.20 7.99 -0.53
C ARG A 66 11.43 8.47 0.25
N ASP A 67 11.28 9.48 1.08
CA ASP A 67 12.39 10.04 1.85
C ASP A 67 12.92 9.04 2.87
N GLY A 68 12.03 8.35 3.58
CA GLY A 68 12.42 7.25 4.45
C GLY A 68 13.08 6.09 3.70
N ALA A 69 12.68 5.81 2.45
CA ALA A 69 13.38 4.83 1.61
C ALA A 69 14.80 5.29 1.25
N ARG A 70 14.99 6.58 0.94
CA ARG A 70 16.32 7.16 0.66
C ARG A 70 17.24 7.11 1.87
N VAL A 71 16.73 7.44 3.06
CA VAL A 71 17.50 7.37 4.32
C VAL A 71 17.97 5.94 4.58
N ARG A 72 17.11 4.93 4.41
CA ARG A 72 17.51 3.52 4.55
C ARG A 72 18.54 3.11 3.52
N ALA A 73 18.36 3.51 2.25
CA ALA A 73 19.31 3.19 1.19
C ALA A 73 20.71 3.76 1.48
N ALA A 74 20.78 5.03 1.93
CA ALA A 74 22.03 5.66 2.36
C ALA A 74 22.67 4.93 3.55
N ALA A 75 21.86 4.53 4.55
CA ALA A 75 22.34 3.76 5.69
C ALA A 75 22.87 2.36 5.29
N SER A 76 22.28 1.72 4.28
CA SER A 76 22.75 0.43 3.75
C SER A 76 23.97 0.55 2.83
N ALA A 77 24.15 1.69 2.13
CA ALA A 77 25.27 1.91 1.22
C ALA A 77 26.63 1.94 1.93
N GLY A 78 26.67 2.30 3.22
CA GLY A 78 27.88 2.21 4.05
C GLY A 78 28.18 0.80 4.59
N ARG A 79 27.32 -0.19 4.31
CA ARG A 79 27.47 -1.58 4.74
C ARG A 79 27.68 -2.43 3.50
N THR A 80 28.94 -2.61 3.11
CA THR A 80 29.32 -3.42 1.94
C THR A 80 28.61 -4.78 2.02
N PRO A 81 27.71 -5.12 1.08
CA PRO A 81 27.15 -6.45 1.03
C PRO A 81 28.29 -7.39 0.64
N VAL A 82 28.65 -8.34 1.52
CA VAL A 82 29.48 -9.48 1.13
C VAL A 82 28.64 -10.34 0.18
N GLY A 83 28.70 -10.02 -1.10
CA GLY A 83 28.05 -10.80 -2.14
C GLY A 83 28.73 -12.17 -2.25
N LYS A 84 27.94 -13.24 -2.21
CA LYS A 84 28.41 -14.64 -2.41
C LYS A 84 28.98 -14.92 -3.83
N TRP A 85 29.04 -13.91 -4.68
CA TRP A 85 29.60 -13.96 -6.03
C TRP A 85 30.50 -12.74 -6.19
N GLY A 86 31.76 -12.86 -5.75
CA GLY A 86 32.79 -11.86 -6.01
C GLY A 86 33.29 -11.94 -7.47
N PRO A 87 33.86 -10.85 -8.02
CA PRO A 87 34.38 -10.86 -9.38
C PRO A 87 35.55 -11.83 -9.47
N GLY A 88 35.43 -12.83 -10.35
CA GLY A 88 36.51 -13.76 -10.67
C GLY A 88 37.74 -12.97 -11.10
N ALA A 89 38.83 -13.16 -10.36
CA ALA A 89 40.14 -12.65 -10.72
C ALA A 89 40.54 -13.27 -12.06
N GLY A 90 40.43 -12.49 -13.13
CA GLY A 90 41.14 -12.76 -14.36
C GLY A 90 42.63 -12.52 -14.10
N HIS A 91 43.40 -13.59 -14.04
CA HIS A 91 44.84 -13.54 -14.27
C HIS A 91 45.15 -14.41 -15.48
N GLY A 92 45.30 -13.75 -16.63
CA GLY A 92 46.15 -14.26 -17.70
C GLY A 92 47.62 -14.10 -17.30
N GLY A 93 48.45 -15.01 -17.78
CA GLY A 93 49.90 -14.93 -17.62
C GLY A 93 50.62 -16.14 -18.20
N ALA A 94 51.15 -15.92 -19.41
CA ALA A 94 52.27 -16.60 -20.10
C ALA A 94 52.18 -18.10 -20.39
#